data_AF-A0A644TX46-F1
#
_entry.id   AF-A0A644TX46-F1
#
_cell.length_a   1.000
_cell.length_b   1.000
_cell.length_c   1.000
_cell.angle_alpha   90.00
_cell.angle_beta   90.00
_cell.angle_gamma   90.00
#
_symmetry.space_group_name_H-M   'P 1'
#
loop_
_entity.id
_entity.type
_entity.pdbx_description
1 polymer ?
#
loop_
_entity_poly.entity_id
_entity_poly.type
_entity_poly.pdbx_seq_one_letter_code
_entity_poly.pdbx_strand_id
1 'polypeptide(L)'
;MPETMSNDEPSGTPGSPPRVKSERYWEIDAIRGLALFGMLYFHFLAILVMFHILEETNEFLFYYSPIVIVSAAFILIAGVAIVLRYNRMLGKPMGSYYREIAKKALILFFIAMCITALTWLASVVIYNDDVFIKFGFLHMLSISMLISIPLLRFGKWNILFGILIILIGVFIIPGIQDPGWLYPLGIHGADFMDHTPDYFPIFPWSGFILLGVGLGNIFYPKGVRSFSVRQPGILGRFFAKMGYGKVTLIIYLVHMPIFFVILWLLSITTGIGYV
;
A
#
# COMPACT_ATOMS: atom_id res chain seq x y z
N MET A 1 -19.22 3.80 67.73
CA MET A 1 -17.94 3.67 67.00
C MET A 1 -17.44 2.26 67.23
N PRO A 2 -17.07 1.49 66.20
CA PRO A 2 -16.71 1.83 64.80
C PRO A 2 -17.86 1.50 63.80
N GLU A 3 -18.15 2.25 62.72
CA GLU A 3 -17.44 2.60 61.46
C GLU A 3 -17.42 1.52 60.35
N THR A 4 -18.26 1.77 59.32
CA THR A 4 -18.15 1.47 57.87
C THR A 4 -18.13 -0.01 57.43
N MET A 5 -18.75 -0.45 56.33
CA MET A 5 -18.69 0.07 54.96
C MET A 5 -19.98 -0.18 54.17
N SER A 6 -20.35 0.80 53.34
CA SER A 6 -21.28 0.67 52.23
C SER A 6 -20.69 -0.20 51.12
N ASN A 7 -21.53 -0.99 50.47
CA ASN A 7 -21.24 -1.52 49.14
C ASN A 7 -22.42 -1.13 48.24
N ASP A 8 -22.24 -0.01 47.54
CA ASP A 8 -23.06 0.36 46.39
C ASP A 8 -22.71 -0.60 45.24
N GLU A 9 -23.65 -1.47 44.87
CA GLU A 9 -23.61 -2.19 43.59
C GLU A 9 -23.92 -1.22 42.44
N PRO A 10 -23.08 -1.09 41.40
CA PRO A 10 -23.46 -0.36 40.21
C PRO A 10 -24.42 -1.22 39.38
N SER A 11 -25.67 -0.78 39.31
CA SER A 11 -26.72 -1.32 38.45
C SER A 11 -26.34 -1.18 36.97
N GLY A 12 -25.79 -2.25 36.40
CA GLY A 12 -25.59 -2.39 34.96
C GLY A 12 -26.91 -2.68 34.27
N THR A 13 -27.33 -1.79 33.37
CA THR A 13 -28.52 -1.99 32.51
C THR A 13 -28.32 -3.19 31.56
N PRO A 14 -29.24 -4.18 31.53
CA PRO A 14 -29.17 -5.30 30.59
C PRO A 14 -29.76 -4.85 29.25
N GLY A 15 -28.94 -4.78 28.20
CA GLY A 15 -29.46 -4.48 26.85
C GLY A 15 -28.49 -3.90 25.84
N SER A 16 -27.24 -3.61 26.21
CA SER A 16 -26.23 -3.26 25.21
C SER A 16 -25.75 -4.54 24.53
N PRO A 17 -25.96 -4.75 23.21
CA PRO A 17 -25.25 -5.83 22.51
C PRO A 17 -23.76 -5.64 22.75
N PRO A 18 -22.99 -6.71 22.98
CA PRO A 18 -21.57 -6.59 23.26
C PRO A 18 -20.95 -5.79 22.12
N ARG A 19 -20.38 -4.62 22.45
CA ARG A 19 -19.51 -3.90 21.53
C ARG A 19 -18.41 -4.88 21.20
N VAL A 20 -18.45 -5.47 20.01
CA VAL A 20 -17.34 -6.28 19.48
C VAL A 20 -16.15 -5.33 19.50
N LYS A 21 -15.29 -5.47 20.52
CA LYS A 21 -13.98 -4.81 20.54
C LYS A 21 -13.38 -5.17 19.19
N SER A 22 -13.11 -4.17 18.37
CA SER A 22 -12.60 -4.43 17.03
C SER A 22 -11.22 -5.05 17.17
N GLU A 23 -11.17 -6.37 17.25
CA GLU A 23 -9.91 -7.08 17.24
C GLU A 23 -9.27 -6.81 15.89
N ARG A 24 -8.09 -6.23 15.95
CA ARG A 24 -7.29 -5.95 14.77
C ARG A 24 -6.72 -7.27 14.29
N TYR A 25 -7.00 -7.60 13.04
CA TYR A 25 -6.57 -8.85 12.42
C TYR A 25 -5.07 -8.85 12.14
N TRP A 26 -4.32 -9.56 12.99
CA TRP A 26 -2.86 -9.63 12.93
C TRP A 26 -2.36 -10.21 11.60
N GLU A 27 -3.11 -11.12 10.98
CA GLU A 27 -2.77 -11.78 9.72
C GLU A 27 -2.81 -10.80 8.54
N ILE A 28 -3.75 -9.85 8.56
CA ILE A 28 -3.84 -8.80 7.55
C ILE A 28 -2.65 -7.85 7.67
N ASP A 29 -2.26 -7.51 8.89
CA ASP A 29 -1.07 -6.71 9.11
C ASP A 29 0.20 -7.52 8.80
N ALA A 30 0.27 -8.82 9.11
CA ALA A 30 1.42 -9.65 8.82
C ALA A 30 1.67 -9.81 7.33
N ILE A 31 0.62 -10.06 6.52
CA ILE A 31 0.75 -10.13 5.07
C ILE A 31 1.20 -8.77 4.52
N ARG A 32 0.64 -7.66 5.02
CA ARG A 32 1.09 -6.30 4.63
C ARG A 32 2.56 -6.08 4.97
N GLY A 33 3.00 -6.52 6.16
CA GLY A 33 4.39 -6.38 6.61
C GLY A 33 5.35 -7.23 5.80
N LEU A 34 4.96 -8.46 5.45
CA LEU A 34 5.74 -9.31 4.56
C LEU A 34 5.88 -8.69 3.16
N ALA A 35 4.78 -8.14 2.63
CA ALA A 35 4.82 -7.45 1.36
C ALA A 35 5.69 -6.18 1.43
N LEU A 36 5.61 -5.42 2.52
CA LEU A 36 6.50 -4.28 2.75
C LEU A 36 7.97 -4.71 2.78
N PHE A 37 8.28 -5.82 3.44
CA PHE A 37 9.64 -6.36 3.50
C PHE A 37 10.17 -6.75 2.11
N GLY A 38 9.34 -7.39 1.27
CA GLY A 38 9.70 -7.67 -0.11
C GLY A 38 9.99 -6.40 -0.92
N MET A 39 9.19 -5.35 -0.76
CA MET A 39 9.45 -4.04 -1.39
C MET A 39 10.80 -3.47 -0.94
N LEU A 40 11.11 -3.51 0.36
CA LEU A 40 12.41 -3.05 0.87
C LEU A 40 13.57 -3.81 0.25
N TYR A 41 13.44 -5.12 0.10
CA TYR A 41 14.45 -5.96 -0.53
C TYR A 41 14.70 -5.54 -2.00
N PHE A 42 13.65 -5.35 -2.79
CA PHE A 42 13.80 -4.96 -4.19
C PHE A 42 14.33 -3.54 -4.37
N HIS A 43 13.89 -2.59 -3.54
CA HIS A 43 14.46 -1.24 -3.57
C HIS A 43 15.92 -1.21 -3.09
N PHE A 44 16.29 -2.10 -2.16
CA PHE A 44 17.68 -2.27 -1.79
C PHE A 44 18.53 -2.80 -2.97
N LEU A 45 18.03 -3.77 -3.73
CA LEU A 45 18.70 -4.23 -4.95
C LEU A 45 18.79 -3.13 -6.02
N ALA A 46 17.71 -2.39 -6.25
CA ALA A 46 17.68 -1.30 -7.22
C ALA A 46 18.71 -0.22 -6.90
N ILE A 47 18.90 0.11 -5.61
CA ILE A 47 19.90 1.10 -5.24
C ILE A 47 21.34 0.57 -5.36
N LEU A 48 21.57 -0.73 -5.20
CA LEU A 48 22.89 -1.31 -5.47
C LEU A 48 23.24 -1.22 -6.97
N VAL A 49 22.24 -1.35 -7.85
CA VAL A 49 22.42 -1.12 -9.29
C VAL A 49 22.68 0.36 -9.58
N MET A 50 21.93 1.26 -8.95
CA MET A 50 22.15 2.72 -9.06
C MET A 50 23.58 3.13 -8.68
N PHE A 51 24.19 2.46 -7.69
CA PHE A 51 25.57 2.73 -7.27
C PHE A 51 26.64 1.95 -8.07
N HIS A 52 26.26 1.25 -9.14
CA HIS A 52 27.14 0.37 -9.92
C HIS A 52 27.84 -0.73 -9.08
N ILE A 53 27.23 -1.13 -7.96
CA ILE A 53 27.72 -2.24 -7.12
C ILE A 53 27.22 -3.58 -7.66
N LEU A 54 26.03 -3.59 -8.25
CA LEU A 54 25.46 -4.72 -8.98
C LEU A 54 25.21 -4.32 -10.44
N GLU A 55 25.42 -5.27 -11.34
CA GLU A 55 25.08 -5.09 -12.75
C GLU A 55 23.65 -5.60 -13.02
N GLU A 56 22.91 -4.86 -13.86
CA GLU A 56 21.58 -5.24 -14.32
C GLU A 56 21.70 -6.35 -15.39
N THR A 57 21.91 -7.58 -14.94
CA THR A 57 21.98 -8.76 -15.80
C THR A 57 20.58 -9.37 -16.01
N ASN A 58 20.45 -10.27 -16.98
CA ASN A 58 19.21 -11.04 -17.16
C ASN A 58 18.83 -11.85 -15.90
N GLU A 59 19.82 -12.28 -15.11
CA GLU A 59 19.59 -12.93 -13.82
C GLU A 59 19.03 -11.95 -12.78
N PHE A 60 19.50 -10.70 -12.77
CA PHE A 60 18.96 -9.65 -11.91
C PHE A 60 17.45 -9.43 -12.17
N LEU A 61 17.03 -9.41 -13.44
CA LEU A 61 15.61 -9.30 -13.80
C LEU A 61 14.77 -10.48 -13.29
N PHE A 62 15.32 -11.70 -13.28
CA PHE A 62 14.66 -12.86 -12.68
C PHE A 62 14.48 -12.68 -11.17
N TYR A 63 15.53 -12.25 -10.46
CA TYR A 63 15.46 -11.97 -9.02
C TYR A 63 14.52 -10.80 -8.70
N TYR A 64 14.42 -9.80 -9.58
CA TYR A 64 13.58 -8.61 -9.40
C TYR A 64 12.09 -8.88 -9.72
N SER A 65 11.80 -9.86 -10.58
CA SER A 65 10.44 -10.21 -11.04
C SER A 65 9.36 -10.42 -9.95
N PRO A 66 9.66 -10.92 -8.72
CA PRO A 66 8.64 -11.10 -7.69
C PRO A 66 8.12 -9.77 -7.12
N ILE A 67 8.70 -8.62 -7.46
CA ILE A 67 8.20 -7.29 -7.06
C ILE A 67 6.73 -7.09 -7.43
N VAL A 68 6.30 -7.66 -8.57
CA VAL A 68 4.92 -7.58 -9.04
C VAL A 68 3.98 -8.30 -8.08
N ILE A 69 4.37 -9.50 -7.64
CA ILE A 69 3.59 -10.33 -6.71
C ILE A 69 3.48 -9.63 -5.35
N VAL A 70 4.60 -9.12 -4.85
CA VAL A 70 4.67 -8.43 -3.56
C VAL A 70 3.82 -7.16 -3.57
N SER A 71 3.90 -6.37 -4.65
CA SER A 71 3.09 -5.17 -4.84
C SER A 71 1.61 -5.50 -4.93
N ALA A 72 1.24 -6.50 -5.74
CA ALA A 72 -0.13 -6.98 -5.86
C ALA A 72 -0.70 -7.45 -4.52
N ALA A 73 0.09 -8.20 -3.73
CA ALA A 73 -0.30 -8.63 -2.40
C ALA A 73 -0.54 -7.46 -1.45
N PHE A 74 0.34 -6.45 -1.44
CA PHE A 74 0.17 -5.26 -0.63
C PHE A 74 -1.12 -4.50 -0.99
N ILE A 75 -1.34 -4.27 -2.29
CA ILE A 75 -2.48 -3.54 -2.83
C ILE A 75 -3.78 -4.29 -2.52
N LEU A 76 -3.82 -5.61 -2.73
CA LEU A 76 -4.96 -6.46 -2.39
C LEU A 76 -5.29 -6.37 -0.89
N ILE A 77 -4.28 -6.45 -0.02
CA ILE A 77 -4.47 -6.30 1.43
C ILE A 77 -4.92 -4.88 1.82
N ALA A 78 -4.51 -3.86 1.07
CA ALA A 78 -5.04 -2.50 1.24
C ALA A 78 -6.54 -2.45 0.92
N GLY A 79 -6.99 -3.14 -0.15
CA GLY A 79 -8.41 -3.31 -0.48
C GLY A 79 -9.20 -4.02 0.62
N VAL A 80 -8.68 -5.13 1.16
CA VAL A 80 -9.30 -5.83 2.31
C VAL A 80 -9.43 -4.90 3.52
N ALA A 81 -8.39 -4.10 3.79
CA ALA A 81 -8.39 -3.16 4.91
C ALA A 81 -9.44 -2.03 4.78
N ILE A 82 -9.83 -1.65 3.55
CA ILE A 82 -10.94 -0.72 3.29
C ILE A 82 -12.25 -1.30 3.82
N VAL A 83 -12.53 -2.58 3.53
CA VAL A 83 -13.73 -3.29 4.01
C VAL A 83 -13.68 -3.50 5.53
N LEU A 84 -12.52 -3.83 6.10
CA LEU A 84 -12.40 -3.99 7.56
C LEU A 84 -12.54 -2.66 8.32
N ARG A 85 -12.28 -1.52 7.68
CA ARG A 85 -12.57 -0.21 8.24
C ARG A 85 -14.07 0.08 8.25
N TYR A 86 -14.79 -0.30 7.20
CA TYR A 86 -16.25 -0.15 7.11
C TYR A 86 -16.95 -0.75 8.32
N ASN A 87 -16.61 -2.00 8.63
CA ASN A 87 -17.29 -2.75 9.65
C ASN A 87 -17.01 -2.23 11.07
N ARG A 88 -15.87 -1.55 11.27
CA ARG A 88 -15.58 -0.81 12.52
C ARG A 88 -16.40 0.46 12.69
N MET A 89 -17.10 0.88 11.64
CA MET A 89 -17.98 2.05 11.61
C MET A 89 -19.46 1.63 11.51
N LEU A 90 -19.80 0.35 11.74
CA LEU A 90 -21.19 -0.11 11.83
C LEU A 90 -21.97 0.75 12.84
N GLY A 91 -23.15 1.21 12.44
CA GLY A 91 -23.98 2.15 13.21
C GLY A 91 -23.73 3.63 12.90
N LYS A 92 -22.71 3.97 12.09
CA LYS A 92 -22.52 5.33 11.55
C LYS A 92 -23.12 5.46 10.14
N PRO A 93 -23.54 6.67 9.72
CA PRO A 93 -24.00 6.90 8.35
C PRO A 93 -22.94 6.49 7.32
N MET A 94 -23.36 5.89 6.21
CA MET A 94 -22.47 5.47 5.11
C MET A 94 -21.57 6.61 4.61
N GLY A 95 -22.10 7.84 4.56
CA GLY A 95 -21.33 9.02 4.17
C GLY A 95 -20.15 9.32 5.09
N SER A 96 -20.22 8.98 6.38
CA SER A 96 -19.08 9.12 7.29
C SER A 96 -17.96 8.14 6.93
N TYR A 97 -18.29 6.93 6.50
CA TYR A 97 -17.28 5.96 6.09
C TYR A 97 -16.57 6.38 4.80
N TYR A 98 -17.33 6.79 3.78
CA TYR A 98 -16.75 7.30 2.53
C TYR A 98 -15.85 8.51 2.77
N ARG A 99 -16.25 9.43 3.65
CA ARG A 99 -15.45 10.59 4.03
C ARG A 99 -14.13 10.20 4.70
N GLU A 100 -14.11 9.18 5.56
CA GLU A 100 -12.86 8.72 6.20
C GLU A 100 -11.91 8.03 5.21
N ILE A 101 -12.43 7.29 4.22
CA ILE A 101 -11.61 6.76 3.13
C ILE A 101 -11.06 7.91 2.28
N ALA A 102 -11.91 8.84 1.87
CA ALA A 102 -11.53 9.98 1.05
C ALA A 102 -10.47 10.84 1.74
N LYS A 103 -10.63 11.15 3.03
CA LYS A 103 -9.61 11.86 3.83
C LYS A 103 -8.28 11.13 3.80
N LYS A 104 -8.27 9.81 4.06
CA LYS A 104 -7.03 9.03 4.06
C LYS A 104 -6.39 9.02 2.67
N ALA A 105 -7.18 8.83 1.61
CA ALA A 105 -6.70 8.85 0.24
C ALA A 105 -6.11 10.22 -0.12
N LEU A 106 -6.78 11.32 0.22
CA LEU A 106 -6.28 12.69 -0.01
C LEU A 106 -4.98 12.99 0.76
N ILE A 107 -4.85 12.51 2.00
CA ILE A 107 -3.59 12.63 2.75
C ILE A 107 -2.46 11.88 2.02
N LEU A 108 -2.71 10.65 1.57
CA LEU A 108 -1.71 9.87 0.83
C LEU A 108 -1.37 10.51 -0.51
N PHE A 109 -2.36 11.07 -1.21
CA PHE A 109 -2.17 11.79 -2.46
C PHE A 109 -1.33 13.05 -2.25
N PHE A 110 -1.61 13.83 -1.21
CA PHE A 110 -0.80 14.99 -0.86
C PHE A 110 0.66 14.61 -0.57
N ILE A 111 0.89 13.55 0.22
CA ILE A 111 2.24 13.02 0.46
C ILE A 111 2.90 12.61 -0.86
N ALA A 112 2.17 11.97 -1.76
CA ALA A 112 2.67 11.55 -3.07
C ALA A 112 3.11 12.76 -3.91
N MET A 113 2.31 13.83 -3.95
CA MET A 113 2.65 15.08 -4.63
C MET A 113 3.89 15.74 -4.02
N CYS A 114 4.05 15.70 -2.69
CA CYS A 114 5.27 16.18 -2.03
C CYS A 114 6.50 15.37 -2.46
N ILE A 115 6.39 14.04 -2.60
CA ILE A 115 7.46 13.18 -3.09
C ILE A 115 7.81 13.54 -4.54
N THR A 116 6.82 13.72 -5.41
CA THR A 116 7.06 14.18 -6.80
C THR A 116 7.79 15.52 -6.82
N ALA A 117 7.36 16.51 -6.04
CA ALA A 117 8.01 17.80 -5.99
C ALA A 117 9.45 17.73 -5.45
N LEU A 118 9.70 16.94 -4.41
CA LEU A 118 11.02 16.76 -3.82
C LEU A 118 11.98 16.00 -4.75
N THR A 119 11.51 14.95 -5.41
CA THR A 119 12.32 14.18 -6.36
C THR A 119 12.59 14.97 -7.63
N TRP A 120 11.62 15.73 -8.13
CA TRP A 120 11.84 16.67 -9.23
C TRP A 120 12.87 17.74 -8.89
N LEU A 121 12.78 18.34 -7.70
CA LEU A 121 13.76 19.32 -7.24
C LEU A 121 15.17 18.70 -7.14
N ALA A 122 15.28 17.47 -6.61
CA ALA A 122 16.56 16.76 -6.54
C ALA A 122 17.13 16.44 -7.93
N SER A 123 16.29 15.95 -8.85
CA SER A 123 16.62 15.67 -10.25
C SER A 123 17.19 16.90 -10.95
N VAL A 124 16.47 18.03 -10.89
CA VAL A 124 16.90 19.28 -11.54
C VAL A 124 18.14 19.89 -10.89
N VAL A 125 18.25 19.88 -9.55
CA VAL A 125 19.33 20.58 -8.84
C VAL A 125 20.62 19.76 -8.72
N ILE A 126 20.52 18.44 -8.54
CA ILE A 126 21.66 17.57 -8.26
C ILE A 126 22.17 16.92 -9.55
N TYR A 127 21.26 16.37 -10.35
CA TYR A 127 21.60 15.52 -11.49
C TYR A 127 21.48 16.22 -12.84
N ASN A 128 20.80 17.37 -12.90
CA ASN A 128 20.52 18.11 -14.13
C ASN A 128 19.87 17.21 -15.21
N ASP A 129 18.97 16.34 -14.77
CA ASP A 129 18.21 15.38 -15.57
C ASP A 129 16.69 15.58 -15.43
N ASP A 130 15.89 14.75 -16.10
CA ASP A 130 14.40 14.72 -16.00
C ASP A 130 13.91 13.40 -15.38
N VAL A 131 14.65 12.85 -14.42
CA VAL A 131 14.34 11.55 -13.81
C VAL A 131 13.77 11.76 -12.41
N PHE A 132 12.44 11.73 -12.30
CA PHE A 132 11.74 11.92 -11.03
C PHE A 132 10.43 11.13 -10.96
N ILE A 133 9.84 11.01 -9.77
CA ILE A 133 8.62 10.21 -9.59
C ILE A 133 7.42 10.98 -10.18
N LYS A 134 7.02 10.65 -11.41
CA LYS A 134 5.88 11.27 -12.11
C LYS A 134 4.53 10.70 -11.63
N PHE A 135 4.45 9.37 -11.45
CA PHE A 135 3.24 8.69 -10.92
C PHE A 135 3.59 7.45 -10.11
N GLY A 136 3.98 7.72 -8.85
CA GLY A 136 4.43 6.72 -7.87
C GLY A 136 3.36 5.77 -7.32
N PHE A 137 3.80 4.77 -6.55
CA PHE A 137 2.92 3.83 -5.84
C PHE A 137 1.85 4.54 -4.96
N LEU A 138 2.21 5.63 -4.27
CA LEU A 138 1.25 6.38 -3.44
C LEU A 138 0.19 7.15 -4.25
N HIS A 139 0.52 7.64 -5.45
CA HIS A 139 -0.45 8.27 -6.35
C HIS A 139 -1.51 7.25 -6.76
N MET A 140 -1.05 6.10 -7.25
CA MET A 140 -1.90 4.98 -7.63
C MET A 140 -2.75 4.48 -6.46
N LEU A 141 -2.15 4.26 -5.29
CA LEU A 141 -2.87 3.73 -4.13
C LEU A 141 -3.97 4.70 -3.68
N SER A 142 -3.66 5.99 -3.60
CA SER A 142 -4.62 7.02 -3.18
C SER A 142 -5.77 7.19 -4.18
N ILE A 143 -5.48 7.29 -5.48
CA ILE A 143 -6.51 7.40 -6.51
C ILE A 143 -7.35 6.12 -6.57
N SER A 144 -6.74 4.94 -6.49
CA SER A 144 -7.47 3.67 -6.46
C SER A 144 -8.38 3.55 -5.24
N MET A 145 -7.97 4.08 -4.09
CA MET A 145 -8.84 4.19 -2.92
C MET A 145 -10.06 5.09 -3.19
N LEU A 146 -9.89 6.22 -3.87
CA LEU A 146 -11.00 7.10 -4.25
C LEU A 146 -11.94 6.42 -5.26
N ILE A 147 -11.40 5.78 -6.29
CA ILE A 147 -12.15 5.00 -7.29
C ILE A 147 -12.96 3.89 -6.62
N SER A 148 -12.41 3.27 -5.56
CA SER A 148 -13.11 2.20 -4.86
C SER A 148 -14.40 2.68 -4.18
N ILE A 149 -14.48 3.93 -3.71
CA ILE A 149 -15.61 4.46 -2.92
C ILE A 149 -16.98 4.21 -3.58
N PRO A 150 -17.25 4.66 -4.82
CA PRO A 150 -18.53 4.39 -5.49
C PRO A 150 -18.78 2.90 -5.77
N LEU A 151 -17.72 2.08 -5.81
CA LEU A 151 -17.78 0.66 -6.10
C LEU A 151 -18.00 -0.21 -4.84
N LEU A 152 -17.78 0.33 -3.64
CA LEU A 152 -17.95 -0.40 -2.37
C LEU A 152 -19.36 -0.99 -2.20
N ARG A 153 -20.39 -0.34 -2.76
CA ARG A 153 -21.79 -0.82 -2.73
C ARG A 153 -21.99 -2.19 -3.38
N PHE A 154 -21.09 -2.60 -4.28
CA PHE A 154 -21.18 -3.88 -4.98
C PHE A 154 -20.61 -5.07 -4.17
N GLY A 155 -19.99 -4.81 -3.00
CA GLY A 155 -19.53 -5.86 -2.10
C GLY A 155 -18.59 -6.86 -2.78
N LYS A 156 -18.92 -8.16 -2.72
CA LYS A 156 -18.14 -9.25 -3.35
C LYS A 156 -18.04 -9.15 -4.87
N TRP A 157 -18.97 -8.47 -5.55
CA TRP A 157 -18.95 -8.31 -7.02
C TRP A 157 -17.81 -7.41 -7.51
N ASN A 158 -17.14 -6.68 -6.61
CA ASN A 158 -15.90 -5.99 -6.92
C ASN A 158 -14.79 -6.91 -7.46
N ILE A 159 -14.88 -8.23 -7.22
CA ILE A 159 -13.98 -9.19 -7.87
C ILE A 159 -14.09 -9.11 -9.40
N LEU A 160 -15.31 -9.04 -9.94
CA LEU A 160 -15.50 -8.99 -11.40
C LEU A 160 -14.94 -7.69 -11.99
N PHE A 161 -15.20 -6.55 -11.35
CA PHE A 161 -14.62 -5.27 -11.76
C PHE A 161 -13.09 -5.27 -11.66
N GLY A 162 -12.54 -5.85 -10.58
CA GLY A 162 -11.10 -5.99 -10.39
C GLY A 162 -10.44 -6.82 -11.49
N ILE A 163 -11.02 -7.99 -11.81
CA ILE A 163 -10.55 -8.85 -12.92
C ILE A 163 -10.62 -8.08 -14.23
N LEU A 164 -11.73 -7.39 -14.53
CA LEU A 164 -11.89 -6.64 -15.77
C LEU A 164 -10.81 -5.55 -15.92
N ILE A 165 -10.56 -4.76 -14.86
CA ILE A 165 -9.51 -3.73 -14.86
C ILE A 165 -8.13 -4.35 -15.08
N ILE A 166 -7.84 -5.50 -14.46
CA ILE A 166 -6.58 -6.20 -14.65
C ILE A 166 -6.44 -6.66 -16.11
N LEU A 167 -7.47 -7.27 -16.68
CA LEU A 167 -7.45 -7.74 -18.07
C LEU A 167 -7.25 -6.57 -19.05
N ILE A 168 -7.91 -5.43 -18.83
CA ILE A 168 -7.72 -4.22 -19.63
C ILE A 168 -6.26 -3.73 -19.51
N GLY A 169 -5.73 -3.65 -18.29
CA GLY A 169 -4.37 -3.19 -18.04
C GLY A 169 -3.28 -4.09 -18.59
N VAL A 170 -3.53 -5.39 -18.68
CA VAL A 170 -2.55 -6.36 -19.19
C VAL A 170 -2.63 -6.52 -20.72
N PHE A 171 -3.84 -6.54 -21.29
CA PHE A 171 -4.02 -6.91 -22.71
C PHE A 171 -4.34 -5.75 -23.65
N ILE A 172 -4.84 -4.61 -23.12
CA ILE A 172 -5.29 -3.48 -23.96
C ILE A 172 -4.35 -2.30 -23.81
N ILE A 173 -4.10 -1.86 -22.57
CA ILE A 173 -3.33 -0.64 -22.29
C ILE A 173 -1.92 -0.65 -22.89
N PRO A 174 -1.14 -1.76 -22.86
CA PRO A 174 0.20 -1.78 -23.46
C PRO A 174 0.22 -1.55 -24.98
N GLY A 175 -0.92 -1.71 -25.66
CA GLY A 175 -1.07 -1.42 -27.10
C GLY A 175 -1.35 0.05 -27.43
N ILE A 176 -1.45 0.93 -26.44
CA ILE A 176 -1.81 2.35 -26.62
C ILE A 176 -0.65 3.22 -26.14
N GLN A 177 -0.06 4.01 -27.04
CA GLN A 177 1.13 4.80 -26.75
C GLN A 177 0.86 6.32 -26.68
N ASP A 178 -0.29 6.78 -27.17
CA ASP A 178 -0.66 8.20 -27.24
C ASP A 178 -2.11 8.42 -26.77
N PRO A 179 -2.42 9.56 -26.14
CA PRO A 179 -1.51 10.65 -25.77
C PRO A 179 -0.75 10.40 -24.46
N GLY A 180 0.54 10.75 -24.45
CA GLY A 180 1.44 10.49 -23.32
C GLY A 180 1.05 11.14 -21.98
N TRP A 181 0.18 12.16 -21.97
CA TRP A 181 -0.36 12.74 -20.73
C TRP A 181 -1.31 11.79 -19.98
N LEU A 182 -1.73 10.69 -20.62
CA LEU A 182 -2.50 9.60 -19.99
C LEU A 182 -1.62 8.58 -19.25
N TYR A 183 -0.36 8.91 -18.95
CA TYR A 183 0.52 8.07 -18.15
C TYR A 183 -0.09 7.63 -16.80
N PRO A 184 -0.98 8.37 -16.10
CA PRO A 184 -1.61 7.82 -14.90
C PRO A 184 -2.44 6.56 -15.18
N LEU A 185 -2.96 6.39 -16.41
CA LEU A 185 -3.74 5.22 -16.81
C LEU A 185 -2.89 4.05 -17.31
N GLY A 186 -1.58 4.23 -17.51
CA GLY A 186 -0.72 3.23 -18.16
C GLY A 186 -0.42 3.52 -19.64
N ILE A 187 -0.88 4.66 -20.17
CA ILE A 187 -0.72 5.02 -21.58
C ILE A 187 0.43 6.03 -21.69
N HIS A 188 1.54 5.61 -22.29
CA HIS A 188 2.73 6.45 -22.43
C HIS A 188 3.61 5.98 -23.61
N GLY A 189 4.55 6.83 -24.03
CA GLY A 189 5.59 6.49 -24.99
C GLY A 189 6.57 5.44 -24.46
N ALA A 190 7.33 4.81 -25.35
CA ALA A 190 8.22 3.70 -25.00
C ALA A 190 9.35 4.09 -24.02
N ASP A 191 9.81 5.34 -24.08
CA ASP A 191 10.88 5.94 -23.28
C ASP A 191 10.42 6.43 -21.90
N PHE A 192 9.11 6.49 -21.65
CA PHE A 192 8.58 7.11 -20.43
C PHE A 192 9.09 6.44 -19.14
N MET A 193 9.24 5.12 -19.14
CA MET A 193 9.69 4.35 -17.97
C MET A 193 11.15 4.66 -17.60
N ASP A 194 11.96 5.14 -18.54
CA ASP A 194 13.35 5.54 -18.29
C ASP A 194 13.44 6.86 -17.51
N HIS A 195 12.35 7.63 -17.51
CA HIS A 195 12.28 8.97 -16.89
C HIS A 195 11.40 9.02 -15.63
N THR A 196 10.91 7.90 -15.13
CA THR A 196 10.12 7.88 -13.87
C THR A 196 10.35 6.62 -13.04
N PRO A 197 11.18 6.67 -11.98
CA PRO A 197 11.24 5.58 -11.02
C PRO A 197 9.89 5.40 -10.30
N ASP A 198 9.67 4.20 -9.74
CA ASP A 198 8.47 3.82 -8.98
C ASP A 198 7.16 4.00 -9.77
N TYR A 199 7.16 3.80 -11.09
CA TYR A 199 5.94 3.99 -11.89
C TYR A 199 4.88 2.90 -11.64
N PHE A 200 3.71 3.31 -11.16
CA PHE A 200 2.56 2.43 -10.91
C PHE A 200 1.29 2.98 -11.56
N PRO A 201 0.87 2.54 -12.76
CA PRO A 201 -0.35 3.04 -13.40
C PRO A 201 -1.66 2.62 -12.69
N ILE A 202 -2.78 3.25 -13.02
CA ILE A 202 -4.11 2.83 -12.52
C ILE A 202 -4.50 1.46 -13.05
N PHE A 203 -4.19 1.16 -14.31
CA PHE A 203 -4.36 -0.16 -14.91
C PHE A 203 -3.00 -0.87 -14.94
N PRO A 204 -2.86 -2.10 -14.40
CA PRO A 204 -3.88 -2.96 -13.80
C PRO A 204 -4.09 -2.76 -12.28
N TRP A 205 -3.28 -1.92 -11.63
CA TRP A 205 -3.10 -1.92 -10.17
C TRP A 205 -4.35 -1.61 -9.35
N SER A 206 -5.22 -0.72 -9.81
CA SER A 206 -6.52 -0.43 -9.16
C SER A 206 -7.44 -1.65 -9.13
N GLY A 207 -7.28 -2.59 -10.06
CA GLY A 207 -8.01 -3.84 -10.08
C GLY A 207 -7.69 -4.72 -8.87
N PHE A 208 -6.44 -4.73 -8.40
CA PHE A 208 -6.05 -5.44 -7.19
C PHE A 208 -6.66 -4.84 -5.92
N ILE A 209 -6.89 -3.52 -5.87
CA ILE A 209 -7.66 -2.89 -4.78
C ILE A 209 -9.09 -3.46 -4.78
N LEU A 210 -9.75 -3.53 -5.93
CA LEU A 210 -11.12 -4.04 -6.03
C LEU A 210 -11.21 -5.54 -5.76
N LEU A 211 -10.23 -6.33 -6.19
CA LEU A 211 -10.10 -7.73 -5.77
C LEU A 211 -10.02 -7.82 -4.25
N GLY A 212 -9.18 -7.01 -3.62
CA GLY A 212 -9.08 -6.91 -2.17
C GLY A 212 -10.39 -6.54 -1.48
N VAL A 213 -11.13 -5.57 -2.03
CA VAL A 213 -12.48 -5.21 -1.55
C VAL A 213 -13.43 -6.40 -1.65
N GLY A 214 -13.44 -7.09 -2.79
CA GLY A 214 -14.29 -8.24 -3.01
C GLY A 214 -13.98 -9.40 -2.05
N LEU A 215 -12.70 -9.77 -1.94
CA LEU A 215 -12.22 -10.81 -1.02
C LEU A 215 -12.43 -10.43 0.45
N GLY A 216 -12.28 -9.15 0.79
CA GLY A 216 -12.61 -8.64 2.13
C GLY A 216 -14.06 -8.88 2.51
N ASN A 217 -14.99 -8.73 1.55
CA ASN A 217 -16.41 -9.03 1.77
C ASN A 217 -16.72 -10.54 1.86
N ILE A 218 -15.89 -11.39 1.25
CA ILE A 218 -16.04 -12.87 1.31
C ILE A 218 -15.45 -13.43 2.60
N PHE A 219 -14.21 -13.08 2.91
CA PHE A 219 -13.47 -13.66 4.04
C PHE A 219 -13.75 -12.97 5.38
N TYR A 220 -14.20 -11.71 5.34
CA TYR A 220 -14.57 -10.93 6.53
C TYR A 220 -16.01 -10.39 6.42
N PRO A 221 -17.03 -11.26 6.28
CA PRO A 221 -18.42 -10.83 6.21
C PRO A 221 -18.78 -10.05 7.47
N LYS A 222 -19.39 -8.86 7.29
CA LYS A 222 -19.68 -7.92 8.40
C LYS A 222 -18.46 -7.57 9.26
N GLY A 223 -17.25 -7.73 8.71
CA GLY A 223 -15.98 -7.44 9.38
C GLY A 223 -15.53 -8.49 10.38
N VAL A 224 -16.22 -9.62 10.42
CA VAL A 224 -15.87 -10.76 11.27
C VAL A 224 -15.18 -11.79 10.40
N ARG A 225 -14.00 -12.24 10.82
CA ARG A 225 -13.26 -13.30 10.14
C ARG A 225 -14.13 -14.57 10.05
N SER A 226 -14.28 -15.13 8.85
CA SER A 226 -15.09 -16.33 8.59
C SER A 226 -14.32 -17.66 8.71
N PHE A 227 -13.03 -17.59 9.01
CA PHE A 227 -12.11 -18.73 9.05
C PHE A 227 -11.31 -18.74 10.35
N SER A 228 -10.84 -19.92 10.77
CA SER A 228 -9.94 -20.04 11.91
C SER A 228 -8.49 -19.81 11.48
N VAL A 229 -7.72 -19.13 12.33
CA VAL A 229 -6.28 -18.93 12.12
C VAL A 229 -5.58 -19.22 13.41
N ARG A 230 -4.48 -19.98 13.34
CA ARG A 230 -3.60 -20.22 14.48
C ARG A 230 -3.04 -18.91 15.02
N GLN A 231 -2.77 -18.83 16.32
CA GLN A 231 -2.09 -17.66 16.90
C GLN A 231 -0.73 -17.42 16.22
N PRO A 232 -0.33 -16.14 16.01
CA PRO A 232 0.90 -15.84 15.31
C PRO A 232 2.11 -16.32 16.11
N GLY A 233 3.05 -17.00 15.45
CA GLY A 233 4.39 -17.22 15.97
C GLY A 233 5.21 -15.93 16.03
N ILE A 234 6.50 -16.04 16.35
CA ILE A 234 7.41 -14.89 16.46
C ILE A 234 7.47 -14.10 15.14
N LEU A 235 7.64 -14.79 14.01
CA LEU A 235 7.68 -14.16 12.68
C LEU A 235 6.35 -13.48 12.33
N GLY A 236 5.21 -14.11 12.63
CA GLY A 236 3.89 -13.52 12.39
C GLY A 236 3.69 -12.22 13.17
N ARG A 237 4.15 -12.17 14.42
CA ARG A 237 4.11 -10.94 15.24
C ARG A 237 5.05 -9.85 14.71
N PHE A 238 6.24 -10.23 14.27
CA PHE A 238 7.22 -9.32 13.67
C PHE A 238 6.63 -8.62 12.44
N PHE A 239 6.13 -9.39 11.46
CA PHE A 239 5.53 -8.82 10.27
C PHE A 239 4.24 -8.06 10.57
N ALA A 240 3.43 -8.50 11.53
CA ALA A 240 2.24 -7.74 11.94
C ALA A 240 2.58 -6.35 12.51
N LYS A 241 3.70 -6.23 13.24
CA LYS A 241 4.20 -4.93 13.73
C LYS A 241 4.66 -4.05 12.57
N MET A 242 5.40 -4.61 11.62
CA MET A 242 5.88 -3.90 10.43
C MET A 242 4.74 -3.46 9.51
N GLY A 243 3.73 -4.31 9.33
CA GLY A 243 2.53 -4.01 8.56
C GLY A 243 1.50 -3.15 9.29
N TYR A 244 1.85 -2.62 10.47
CA TYR A 244 1.02 -1.63 11.14
C TYR A 244 0.93 -0.36 10.30
N GLY A 245 -0.27 0.04 9.87
CA GLY A 245 -0.42 1.06 8.82
C GLY A 245 0.37 2.37 9.02
N LYS A 246 0.54 2.86 10.25
CA LYS A 246 1.42 4.03 10.51
C LYS A 246 2.91 3.70 10.37
N VAL A 247 3.33 2.54 10.88
CA VAL A 247 4.72 2.04 10.78
C VAL A 247 5.06 1.74 9.32
N THR A 248 4.16 1.06 8.60
CA THR A 248 4.30 0.76 7.17
C THR A 248 4.51 2.03 6.35
N LEU A 249 3.72 3.08 6.58
CA LEU A 249 3.87 4.35 5.87
C LEU A 249 5.19 5.04 6.21
N ILE A 250 5.60 5.05 7.48
CA ILE A 250 6.89 5.63 7.88
C ILE A 250 8.03 4.90 7.18
N ILE A 251 8.07 3.56 7.27
CA ILE A 251 9.10 2.73 6.61
C ILE A 251 9.13 3.02 5.10
N TYR A 252 7.95 3.06 4.45
CA TYR A 252 7.85 3.39 3.03
C TYR A 252 8.39 4.79 2.70
N LEU A 253 8.22 5.80 3.55
CA LEU A 253 8.73 7.13 3.25
C LEU A 253 10.24 7.27 3.46
N VAL A 254 10.80 6.57 4.45
CA VAL A 254 12.20 6.76 4.84
C VAL A 254 13.18 5.79 4.17
N HIS A 255 12.72 4.64 3.66
CA HIS A 255 13.63 3.60 3.18
C HIS A 255 14.53 4.06 2.02
N MET A 256 13.99 4.71 0.98
CA MET A 256 14.80 5.18 -0.15
C MET A 256 15.87 6.19 0.28
N PRO A 257 15.54 7.28 1.01
CA PRO A 257 16.56 8.19 1.53
C PRO A 257 17.60 7.52 2.42
N ILE A 258 17.17 6.60 3.30
CA ILE A 258 18.09 5.89 4.20
C ILE A 258 19.04 5.01 3.41
N PHE A 259 18.53 4.20 2.47
CA PHE A 259 19.38 3.36 1.62
C PHE A 259 20.38 4.20 0.84
N PHE A 260 19.92 5.33 0.27
CA PHE A 260 20.79 6.23 -0.50
C PHE A 260 21.91 6.80 0.36
N VAL A 261 21.59 7.36 1.53
CA VAL A 261 22.60 7.96 2.42
C VAL A 261 23.61 6.91 2.90
N ILE A 262 23.16 5.69 3.23
CA ILE A 262 24.06 4.61 3.67
C ILE A 262 25.04 4.23 2.56
N LEU A 263 24.56 4.03 1.33
CA LEU A 263 25.43 3.65 0.21
C LEU A 263 26.31 4.81 -0.24
N TRP A 264 25.83 6.04 -0.18
CA TRP A 264 26.62 7.24 -0.45
C TRP A 264 27.80 7.38 0.52
N LEU A 265 27.57 7.18 1.82
CA LEU A 265 28.64 7.15 2.82
C LEU A 265 29.63 6.01 2.59
N LEU A 266 29.13 4.82 2.23
CA LEU A 266 29.98 3.67 1.91
C LEU A 266 30.87 3.95 0.69
N SER A 267 30.29 4.50 -0.37
CA SER A 267 31.01 4.89 -1.60
C SER A 267 32.12 5.89 -1.30
N ILE A 268 31.84 6.96 -0.56
CA ILE A 268 32.86 7.98 -0.24
C ILE A 268 33.98 7.44 0.68
N THR A 269 33.66 6.55 1.60
CA THR A 269 34.64 6.04 2.59
C THR A 269 35.49 4.88 2.07
N THR A 270 34.95 4.06 1.16
CA THR A 270 35.61 2.84 0.68
C THR A 270 36.03 2.90 -0.79
N GLY A 271 35.46 3.82 -1.57
CA GLY A 271 35.58 3.87 -3.02
C GLY A 271 34.75 2.81 -3.77
N ILE A 272 33.92 2.03 -3.07
CA ILE A 272 33.06 1.00 -3.66
C ILE A 272 31.77 1.64 -4.17
N GLY A 273 31.54 1.54 -5.49
CA GLY A 273 30.37 2.12 -6.15
C GLY A 273 30.46 3.64 -6.29
N TYR A 274 29.66 4.21 -7.19
CA TYR A 274 29.56 5.64 -7.44
C TYR A 274 28.15 5.99 -7.92
N VAL A 275 27.73 7.23 -7.73
CA VAL A 275 26.46 7.80 -8.20
C VAL A 275 26.72 8.66 -9.43
#